data_AF-A0A946BYE2-F1
#
_entry.id   AF-A0A946BYE2-F1
#
_cell.length_a   1.000
_cell.length_b   1.000
_cell.length_c   1.000
_cell.angle_alpha   90.00
_cell.angle_beta   90.00
_cell.angle_gamma   90.00
#
_symmetry.space_group_name_H-M   'P 1'
#
loop_
_entity.id
_entity.type
_entity.pdbx_description
1 polymer ?
#
loop_
_entity_poly.entity_id
_entity_poly.type
_entity_poly.pdbx_seq_one_letter_code
_entity_poly.pdbx_strand_id
1 'polypeptide(L)'
;MSQSLAFANQSIYHGKILLTGWRYMIDGESEPREQVGLAFAPAVRRHFLDAYGWLLLAACRVNQVPEQPPHSVNDLPPLPAGLVRPAEVNACAALENDGWVAALKQPITRASLSVAPGHLASDVRGFDARHFEVWLQQLMELADLIAGAVDES
;
A
#
# COMPACT_ATOMS: atom_id res chain seq x y z
N MET A 1 6.57 -15.24 -14.11
CA MET A 1 5.76 -14.41 -13.19
C MET A 1 4.66 -15.23 -12.56
N SER A 2 4.59 -15.25 -11.23
CA SER A 2 3.50 -15.90 -10.48
C SER A 2 2.19 -15.12 -10.62
N GLN A 3 1.06 -15.80 -10.43
CA GLN A 3 -0.27 -15.17 -10.49
C GLN A 3 -0.41 -14.03 -9.45
N SER A 4 0.17 -14.20 -8.26
CA SER A 4 0.19 -13.16 -7.22
C SER A 4 0.93 -11.89 -7.66
N LEU A 5 2.08 -12.01 -8.33
CA LEU A 5 2.80 -10.83 -8.86
C LEU A 5 1.99 -10.09 -9.93
N ALA A 6 1.26 -10.82 -10.78
CA ALA A 6 0.39 -10.20 -11.77
C ALA A 6 -0.73 -9.39 -11.11
N PHE A 7 -1.36 -9.92 -10.05
CA PHE A 7 -2.38 -9.18 -9.30
C PHE A 7 -1.80 -8.01 -8.51
N ALA A 8 -0.59 -8.14 -7.94
CA ALA A 8 0.09 -7.01 -7.31
C ALA A 8 0.28 -5.85 -8.29
N ASN A 9 0.82 -6.13 -9.47
CA ASN A 9 1.06 -5.13 -10.52
C ASN A 9 -0.24 -4.49 -11.00
N GLN A 10 -1.32 -5.26 -11.14
CA GLN A 10 -2.63 -4.73 -11.49
C GLN A 10 -3.17 -3.77 -10.42
N SER A 11 -3.05 -4.13 -9.14
CA SER A 11 -3.46 -3.25 -8.02
C SER A 11 -2.63 -1.97 -7.96
N ILE A 12 -1.30 -2.06 -8.16
CA ILE A 12 -0.41 -0.88 -8.25
C ILE A 12 -0.87 0.03 -9.41
N TYR A 13 -1.15 -0.55 -10.58
CA TYR A 13 -1.59 0.21 -11.75
C TYR A 13 -2.91 0.96 -11.49
N HIS A 14 -3.91 0.29 -10.91
CA HIS A 14 -5.18 0.93 -10.56
C HIS A 14 -5.03 2.02 -9.50
N GLY A 15 -4.23 1.77 -8.46
CA GLY A 15 -3.90 2.78 -7.45
C GLY A 15 -3.21 4.00 -8.06
N LYS A 16 -2.27 3.80 -8.99
CA LYS A 16 -1.59 4.88 -9.73
C LYS A 16 -2.55 5.71 -10.58
N ILE A 17 -3.51 5.10 -11.26
CA ILE A 17 -4.53 5.83 -12.04
C ILE A 17 -5.34 6.75 -11.11
N LEU A 18 -5.83 6.21 -9.99
CA LEU A 18 -6.61 6.99 -9.03
C LEU A 18 -5.79 8.12 -8.40
N LEU A 19 -4.53 7.86 -8.05
CA LEU A 19 -3.63 8.85 -7.50
C LEU A 19 -3.32 9.97 -8.51
N THR A 20 -3.13 9.61 -9.78
CA THR A 20 -2.99 10.57 -10.87
C THR A 20 -4.24 11.45 -11.00
N GLY A 21 -5.44 10.85 -10.98
CA GLY A 21 -6.70 11.60 -11.01
C GLY A 21 -6.88 12.53 -9.81
N TRP A 22 -6.48 12.07 -8.62
CA TRP A 22 -6.47 12.89 -7.41
C TRP A 22 -5.56 14.12 -7.58
N ARG A 23 -4.35 13.92 -8.12
CA ARG A 23 -3.40 15.02 -8.39
C ARG A 23 -4.01 16.06 -9.33
N TYR A 24 -4.59 15.63 -10.45
CA TYR A 24 -5.27 16.52 -11.40
C TYR A 24 -6.39 17.35 -10.75
N MET A 25 -7.20 16.74 -9.88
CA MET A 25 -8.29 17.45 -9.18
C MET A 25 -7.77 18.47 -8.16
N ILE A 26 -6.67 18.17 -7.48
CA ILE A 26 -6.02 19.14 -6.57
C ILE A 26 -5.46 20.32 -7.37
N ASP A 27 -4.78 20.04 -8.48
CA ASP A 27 -4.10 21.07 -9.29
C ASP A 27 -5.10 21.95 -10.06
N GLY A 28 -6.28 21.42 -10.38
CA GLY A 28 -7.37 22.17 -11.01
C GLY A 28 -8.13 23.11 -10.06
N GLU A 29 -7.92 23.00 -8.74
CA GLU A 29 -8.55 23.83 -7.68
C GLU A 29 -10.09 23.93 -7.75
N SER A 30 -10.76 23.00 -8.44
CA SER A 30 -12.21 23.04 -8.64
C SER A 30 -13.02 22.72 -7.38
N GLU A 31 -12.44 21.96 -6.45
CA GLU A 31 -13.11 21.46 -5.25
C GLU A 31 -12.19 21.63 -4.02
N PRO A 32 -12.75 21.73 -2.79
CA PRO A 32 -11.94 21.80 -1.58
C PRO A 32 -11.03 20.58 -1.44
N ARG A 33 -9.72 20.81 -1.22
CA ARG A 33 -8.69 19.75 -1.14
C ARG A 33 -9.04 18.62 -0.18
N GLU A 34 -9.68 18.92 0.96
CA GLU A 34 -10.16 17.93 1.93
C GLU A 34 -11.23 16.99 1.34
N GLN A 35 -12.19 17.53 0.56
CA GLN A 35 -13.26 16.75 -0.06
C GLN A 35 -12.71 15.87 -1.18
N VAL A 36 -11.79 16.40 -1.99
CA VAL A 36 -11.07 15.61 -2.99
C VAL A 36 -10.28 14.49 -2.29
N GLY A 37 -9.56 14.80 -1.20
CA GLY A 37 -8.86 13.80 -0.41
C GLY A 37 -9.77 12.68 0.10
N LEU A 38 -10.93 13.03 0.66
CA LEU A 38 -11.90 12.05 1.16
C LEU A 38 -12.48 11.17 0.05
N ALA A 39 -12.63 11.70 -1.17
CA ALA A 39 -13.15 10.94 -2.30
C ALA A 39 -12.13 9.95 -2.88
N PHE A 40 -10.85 10.32 -2.93
CA PHE A 40 -9.80 9.52 -3.59
C PHE A 40 -8.98 8.67 -2.64
N ALA A 41 -8.56 9.20 -1.47
CA ALA A 41 -7.60 8.54 -0.59
C ALA A 41 -8.02 7.15 -0.11
N PRO A 42 -9.30 6.88 0.25
CA PRO A 42 -9.72 5.52 0.65
C PRO A 42 -9.55 4.49 -0.47
N ALA A 43 -9.87 4.86 -1.71
CA ALA A 43 -9.75 3.98 -2.87
C ALA A 43 -8.30 3.70 -3.24
N VAL A 44 -7.45 4.75 -3.27
CA VAL A 44 -6.01 4.60 -3.50
C VAL A 44 -5.40 3.70 -2.42
N ARG A 45 -5.70 3.94 -1.14
CA ARG A 45 -5.24 3.12 -0.02
C ARG A 45 -5.63 1.65 -0.18
N ARG A 46 -6.87 1.39 -0.60
CA ARG A 46 -7.35 0.02 -0.78
C ARG A 46 -6.52 -0.72 -1.83
N HIS A 47 -6.30 -0.10 -3.00
CA HIS A 47 -5.46 -0.71 -4.04
C HIS A 47 -4.01 -0.92 -3.58
N PHE A 48 -3.45 -0.01 -2.78
CA PHE A 48 -2.10 -0.17 -2.25
C PHE A 48 -2.00 -1.31 -1.23
N LEU A 49 -2.99 -1.47 -0.36
CA LEU A 49 -3.07 -2.61 0.56
C LEU A 49 -3.30 -3.93 -0.18
N ASP A 50 -4.14 -3.93 -1.22
CA ASP A 50 -4.36 -5.11 -2.06
C ASP A 50 -3.05 -5.50 -2.78
N ALA A 51 -2.31 -4.53 -3.33
CA ALA A 51 -1.01 -4.75 -3.94
C ALA A 51 -0.01 -5.35 -2.94
N TYR A 52 0.13 -4.74 -1.76
CA TYR A 52 0.99 -5.23 -0.69
C TYR A 52 0.65 -6.68 -0.29
N GLY A 53 -0.63 -7.00 -0.14
CA GLY A 53 -1.08 -8.35 0.17
C GLY A 53 -0.72 -9.39 -0.89
N TRP A 54 -0.87 -9.03 -2.16
CA TRP A 54 -0.43 -9.89 -3.26
C TRP A 54 1.09 -10.10 -3.27
N LEU A 55 1.86 -9.07 -2.92
CA LEU A 55 3.30 -9.16 -2.76
C LEU A 55 3.70 -10.10 -1.61
N LEU A 56 3.02 -10.03 -0.47
CA LEU A 56 3.23 -10.98 0.64
C LEU A 56 2.99 -12.42 0.20
N LEU A 57 1.91 -12.67 -0.55
CA LEU A 57 1.60 -14.00 -1.08
C LEU A 57 2.62 -14.47 -2.12
N ALA A 58 3.11 -13.56 -2.97
CA ALA A 58 4.18 -13.84 -3.91
C ALA A 58 5.48 -14.26 -3.19
N ALA A 59 5.87 -13.53 -2.14
CA ALA A 59 7.02 -13.86 -1.32
C ALA A 59 6.88 -15.23 -0.64
N CYS A 60 5.67 -15.57 -0.17
CA CYS A 60 5.35 -16.90 0.37
C CYS A 60 5.30 -18.03 -0.67
N ARG A 61 5.37 -17.72 -1.98
CA ARG A 61 5.31 -18.70 -3.08
C ARG A 61 4.08 -19.60 -2.99
N VAL A 62 2.93 -19.02 -2.64
CA VAL A 62 1.70 -19.80 -2.51
C VAL A 62 1.26 -20.36 -3.86
N ASN A 63 0.90 -21.65 -3.89
CA ASN A 63 0.42 -22.32 -5.11
C ASN A 63 -1.05 -22.03 -5.41
N GLN A 64 -1.82 -21.69 -4.38
CA GLN A 64 -3.23 -21.34 -4.49
C GLN A 64 -3.43 -19.94 -3.97
N VAL A 65 -3.86 -19.06 -4.88
CA VAL A 65 -4.11 -17.66 -4.59
C VAL A 65 -5.54 -17.53 -4.04
N PRO A 66 -5.74 -16.90 -2.87
CA PRO A 66 -7.09 -16.64 -2.34
C PRO A 66 -7.87 -15.68 -3.26
N GLU A 67 -9.19 -15.57 -3.07
CA GLU A 67 -10.01 -14.61 -3.82
C GLU A 67 -9.67 -13.15 -3.51
N GLN A 68 -9.23 -12.87 -2.27
CA GLN A 68 -8.83 -11.54 -1.82
C GLN A 68 -7.45 -11.59 -1.15
N PRO A 69 -6.62 -10.55 -1.33
CA PRO A 69 -5.30 -10.50 -0.72
C PRO A 69 -5.39 -10.23 0.79
N PRO A 70 -4.46 -10.76 1.60
CA PRO A 70 -4.30 -10.37 3.00
C PRO A 70 -3.81 -8.93 3.10
N HIS A 71 -4.14 -8.20 4.17
CA HIS A 71 -3.63 -6.83 4.38
C HIS A 71 -2.61 -6.74 5.52
N SER A 72 -2.10 -7.90 5.96
CA SER A 72 -1.20 -8.06 7.10
C SER A 72 -0.40 -9.36 6.97
N VAL A 73 0.83 -9.38 7.45
CA VAL A 73 1.62 -10.61 7.60
C VAL A 73 0.91 -11.63 8.50
N ASN A 74 0.12 -11.15 9.47
CA ASN A 74 -0.67 -11.98 10.37
C ASN A 74 -1.88 -12.65 9.67
N ASP A 75 -2.32 -12.10 8.53
CA ASP A 75 -3.45 -12.63 7.75
C ASP A 75 -2.98 -13.65 6.70
N LEU A 76 -1.67 -13.92 6.61
CA LEU A 76 -1.13 -14.88 5.66
C LEU A 76 -1.57 -16.31 6.01
N PRO A 77 -1.82 -17.16 4.99
CA PRO A 77 -2.13 -18.55 5.22
C PRO A 77 -1.00 -19.24 6.00
N PRO A 78 -1.33 -20.21 6.87
CA PRO A 78 -0.33 -20.92 7.65
C PRO A 78 0.63 -21.65 6.70
N LEU A 79 1.93 -21.57 7.01
CA LEU A 79 2.94 -22.33 6.29
C LEU A 79 2.82 -23.82 6.64
N PRO A 80 3.06 -24.74 5.69
CA PRO A 80 3.22 -26.15 5.99
C PRO A 80 4.26 -26.39 7.09
N ALA A 81 4.05 -27.42 7.91
CA ALA A 81 4.93 -27.74 9.02
C ALA A 81 6.39 -27.93 8.54
N GLY A 82 7.32 -27.26 9.22
CA GLY A 82 8.76 -27.32 8.90
C GLY A 82 9.27 -26.23 7.96
N LEU A 83 8.40 -25.38 7.40
CA LEU A 83 8.80 -24.21 6.62
C LEU A 83 8.92 -22.96 7.49
N VAL A 84 9.97 -22.19 7.25
CA VAL A 84 10.22 -20.89 7.89
C VAL A 84 9.67 -19.79 6.98
N ARG A 85 9.19 -18.68 7.57
CA ARG A 85 8.78 -17.50 6.80
C ARG A 85 9.96 -16.96 5.99
N PRO A 86 9.76 -16.63 4.70
CA PRO A 86 10.77 -15.97 3.88
C PRO A 86 11.26 -14.66 4.53
N ALA A 87 12.52 -14.29 4.26
CA ALA A 87 13.14 -13.10 4.85
C ALA A 87 12.38 -11.81 4.47
N GLU A 88 11.84 -11.76 3.26
CA GLU A 88 11.03 -10.68 2.73
C GLU A 88 9.75 -10.47 3.56
N VAL A 89 9.13 -11.56 4.00
CA VAL A 89 7.92 -11.51 4.86
C VAL A 89 8.27 -10.99 6.25
N ASN A 90 9.45 -11.32 6.78
CA ASN A 90 9.92 -10.77 8.06
C ASN A 90 10.24 -9.27 7.94
N ALA A 91 10.82 -8.83 6.82
CA ALA A 91 11.03 -7.41 6.54
C ALA A 91 9.71 -6.66 6.44
N CYS A 92 8.71 -7.25 5.78
CA CYS A 92 7.36 -6.73 5.72
C CYS A 92 6.70 -6.61 7.11
N ALA A 93 6.90 -7.60 7.98
CA ALA A 93 6.42 -7.53 9.36
C ALA A 93 7.02 -6.34 10.13
N ALA A 94 8.29 -6.00 9.88
CA ALA A 94 8.91 -4.81 10.45
C ALA A 94 8.27 -3.51 9.91
N LEU A 95 8.01 -3.44 8.60
CA LEU A 95 7.34 -2.31 7.96
C LEU A 95 5.90 -2.10 8.48
N GLU A 96 5.21 -3.18 8.86
CA GLU A 96 3.87 -3.11 9.46
C GLU A 96 3.87 -2.57 10.90
N ASN A 97 4.99 -2.67 11.62
CA ASN A 97 5.09 -2.22 13.01
C ASN A 97 5.45 -0.72 13.10
N ASP A 98 6.42 -0.26 12.31
CA ASP A 98 6.96 1.12 12.42
C ASP A 98 7.39 1.73 11.08
N GLY A 99 6.85 1.23 9.97
CA GLY A 99 7.19 1.65 8.62
C GLY A 99 6.06 2.35 7.88
N TRP A 100 6.31 2.61 6.59
CA TRP A 100 5.31 3.20 5.70
C TRP A 100 4.06 2.32 5.55
N VAL A 101 4.18 0.99 5.72
CA VAL A 101 3.02 0.07 5.72
C VAL A 101 2.17 0.28 6.98
N ALA A 102 2.78 0.52 8.15
CA ALA A 102 2.04 0.89 9.36
C ALA A 102 1.19 2.15 9.14
N ALA A 103 1.76 3.16 8.49
CA ALA A 103 1.05 4.38 8.11
C ALA A 103 -0.05 4.10 7.06
N LEU A 104 0.24 3.31 6.02
CA LEU A 104 -0.73 2.90 5.00
C LEU A 104 -1.92 2.14 5.60
N LYS A 105 -1.68 1.31 6.63
CA LYS A 105 -2.73 0.55 7.33
C LYS A 105 -3.63 1.44 8.21
N GLN A 106 -3.28 2.69 8.51
CA GLN A 106 -4.17 3.59 9.24
C GLN A 106 -5.44 3.90 8.45
N PRO A 107 -6.63 3.93 9.08
CA PRO A 107 -7.86 4.28 8.40
C PRO A 107 -7.83 5.73 7.92
N ILE A 108 -8.28 5.96 6.69
CA ILE A 108 -8.47 7.32 6.18
C ILE A 108 -9.75 7.89 6.78
N THR A 109 -9.61 8.93 7.58
CA THR A 109 -10.70 9.67 8.19
C THR A 109 -10.58 11.14 7.82
N ARG A 110 -11.65 11.91 8.06
CA ARG A 110 -11.59 13.37 7.91
C ARG A 110 -10.47 13.99 8.75
N ALA A 111 -10.32 13.52 9.99
CA ALA A 111 -9.27 13.97 10.89
C ALA A 111 -7.85 13.66 10.36
N SER A 112 -7.66 12.53 9.68
CA SER A 112 -6.36 12.15 9.11
C SER A 112 -6.03 12.83 7.79
N LEU A 113 -6.95 13.59 7.18
CA LEU A 113 -6.72 14.35 5.95
C LEU A 113 -6.68 15.88 6.20
N SER A 114 -7.08 16.32 7.39
CA SER A 114 -7.17 17.73 7.73
C SER A 114 -5.80 18.28 8.12
N VAL A 115 -5.35 19.32 7.40
CA VAL A 115 -4.29 20.22 7.84
C VAL A 115 -4.98 21.37 8.58
N ALA A 116 -4.98 21.36 9.91
CA ALA A 116 -5.68 22.37 10.69
C ALA A 116 -5.13 23.78 10.36
N PRO A 117 -5.97 24.74 9.89
CA PRO A 117 -5.52 26.11 9.70
C PRO A 117 -5.38 26.79 11.08
N GLY A 118 -4.18 27.31 11.38
CA GLY A 118 -3.96 28.19 12.53
C GLY A 118 -2.89 27.75 13.55
N HIS A 119 -2.24 26.61 13.38
CA HIS A 119 -1.10 26.22 14.24
C HIS A 119 0.22 26.40 13.49
N LEU A 120 0.78 27.61 13.59
CA LEU A 120 2.20 27.83 13.32
C LEU A 120 2.98 27.04 14.38
N ALA A 121 3.69 25.99 13.95
CA ALA A 121 4.45 25.04 14.76
C ALA A 121 3.63 23.93 15.46
N SER A 122 3.07 23.01 14.69
CA SER A 122 2.93 21.60 15.11
C SER A 122 2.74 20.74 13.85
N ASP A 123 3.45 19.60 13.78
CA ASP A 123 3.50 18.63 12.67
C ASP A 123 2.27 18.60 11.74
N VAL A 124 2.53 18.52 10.44
CA VAL A 124 1.52 18.24 9.41
C VAL A 124 0.95 16.84 9.68
N ARG A 125 -0.16 16.75 10.43
CA ARG A 125 -0.76 15.46 10.85
C ARG A 125 -1.77 14.87 9.86
N GLY A 126 -1.75 15.30 8.60
CA GLY A 126 -2.67 14.85 7.56
C GLY A 126 -1.97 14.11 6.42
N PHE A 127 -2.49 12.96 6.01
CA PHE A 127 -2.14 12.33 4.74
C PHE A 127 -2.66 13.18 3.58
N ASP A 128 -1.86 13.32 2.55
CA ASP A 128 -2.22 13.97 1.29
C ASP A 128 -1.72 13.13 0.11
N ALA A 129 -2.03 13.55 -1.11
CA ALA A 129 -1.62 12.83 -2.32
C ALA A 129 -0.10 12.58 -2.39
N ARG A 130 0.74 13.44 -1.78
CA ARG A 130 2.20 13.27 -1.80
C ARG A 130 2.64 12.09 -0.95
N HIS A 131 1.98 11.86 0.19
CA HIS A 131 2.23 10.66 0.99
C HIS A 131 1.94 9.38 0.20
N PHE A 132 0.85 9.37 -0.56
CA PHE A 132 0.51 8.25 -1.43
C PHE A 132 1.47 8.09 -2.62
N GLU A 133 2.06 9.16 -3.15
CA GLU A 133 3.11 9.04 -4.17
C GLU A 133 4.37 8.37 -3.63
N VAL A 134 4.76 8.73 -2.40
CA VAL A 134 5.90 8.07 -1.72
C VAL A 134 5.58 6.59 -1.50
N TRP A 135 4.38 6.26 -1.03
CA TRP A 135 3.97 4.86 -0.84
C TRP A 135 3.88 4.08 -2.17
N LEU A 136 3.48 4.72 -3.27
CA LEU A 136 3.50 4.10 -4.59
C LEU A 136 4.91 3.70 -4.99
N GLN A 137 5.88 4.61 -4.81
CA GLN A 137 7.28 4.34 -5.12
C GLN A 137 7.83 3.19 -4.25
N GLN A 138 7.55 3.21 -2.94
CA GLN A 138 7.95 2.15 -2.02
C GLN A 138 7.31 0.79 -2.36
N LEU A 139 6.06 0.79 -2.84
CA LEU A 139 5.39 -0.42 -3.33
C LEU A 139 6.05 -0.99 -4.59
N MET A 140 6.44 -0.12 -5.53
CA MET A 140 7.14 -0.54 -6.74
C MET A 140 8.51 -1.14 -6.42
N GLU A 141 9.26 -0.50 -5.52
CA GLU A 141 10.55 -1.02 -5.04
C GLU A 141 10.40 -2.38 -4.34
N LEU A 142 9.36 -2.55 -3.52
CA LEU A 142 9.05 -3.82 -2.88
C LEU A 142 8.67 -4.90 -3.91
N ALA A 143 7.90 -4.53 -4.94
CA ALA A 143 7.52 -5.44 -6.01
C ALA A 143 8.74 -5.93 -6.81
N ASP A 144 9.66 -5.02 -7.15
CA ASP A 144 10.90 -5.36 -7.85
C ASP A 144 11.79 -6.28 -7.01
N LEU A 145 11.93 -5.99 -5.71
CA LEU A 145 12.67 -6.82 -4.78
C LEU A 145 12.10 -8.25 -4.70
N ILE A 146 10.78 -8.38 -4.55
CA ILE A 146 10.12 -9.68 -4.45
C ILE A 146 10.19 -10.43 -5.78
N ALA A 147 10.02 -9.74 -6.92
CA ALA A 147 10.15 -10.36 -8.23
C ALA A 147 11.57 -10.94 -8.44
N GLY A 148 12.61 -10.17 -8.09
CA GLY A 148 14.00 -10.65 -8.15
C GLY A 148 14.24 -11.88 -7.27
N ALA A 149 13.76 -11.85 -6.01
CA ALA A 149 13.90 -12.99 -5.10
C ALA A 149 13.14 -14.25 -5.54
N VAL A 150 12.05 -14.10 -6.29
CA VAL A 150 11.29 -15.21 -6.86
C VAL A 150 11.97 -15.79 -8.10
N ASP A 151 12.58 -14.97 -8.95
CA ASP A 151 13.24 -15.41 -10.18
C ASP A 151 14.63 -16.05 -9.94
N GLU A 152 15.32 -15.69 -8.84
CA GLU A 152 16.66 -16.20 -8.50
C GLU A 152 16.69 -17.58 -7.81
N SER A 153 15.53 -18.18 -7.51
CA SER A 153 15.42 -19.44 -6.75
C SER A 153 14.83 -20.59 -7.54
#